data_AF-A0A960WDK1-F1
#
_entry.id   AF-A0A960WDK1-F1
#
_cell.length_a   1.000
_cell.length_b   1.000
_cell.length_c   1.000
_cell.angle_alpha   90.00
_cell.angle_beta   90.00
_cell.angle_gamma   90.00
#
_symmetry.space_group_name_H-M   'P 1'
#
loop_
_entity.id
_entity.type
_entity.pdbx_description
1 polymer ?
#
loop_
_entity_poly.entity_id
_entity_poly.type
_entity_poly.pdbx_seq_one_letter_code
_entity_poly.pdbx_strand_id
1 'polypeptide(L)'
;REGKYVDVGHQTFRSYLKEKPLGDVLEQDWLLHLTTTFPEVRLKNHLEFRSIDSGPLRHVMSSAAMIKGLIYHPESLQGVLAMFDGITAQEVSQGIQDVAVKGMQTEYGGRRIASFIKDIYALAEQGLSVDEKKYLENIWPYVEQGLSPAEQKIQNCDFDDPNVWKVL
;
A
#
# COMPACT_ATOMS: atom_id res chain seq x y z
N ARG A 1 -24.86 -12.59 13.87
CA ARG A 1 -26.32 -12.44 14.03
C ARG A 1 -26.64 -12.20 15.50
N GLU A 2 -27.50 -11.23 15.84
CA GLU A 2 -27.89 -10.96 17.25
C GLU A 2 -26.69 -10.83 18.21
N GLY A 3 -25.62 -10.15 17.76
CA GLY A 3 -24.39 -10.00 18.54
C GLY A 3 -23.49 -11.24 18.63
N LYS A 4 -23.88 -12.37 18.04
CA LYS A 4 -23.11 -13.62 18.03
C LYS A 4 -22.40 -13.84 16.69
N TYR A 5 -21.17 -14.35 16.75
CA TYR A 5 -20.50 -14.93 15.58
C TYR A 5 -21.22 -16.22 15.17
N VAL A 6 -21.56 -16.34 13.89
CA VAL A 6 -22.20 -17.53 13.33
C VAL A 6 -21.24 -18.09 12.30
N ASP A 7 -20.78 -19.32 12.52
CA ASP A 7 -19.90 -20.01 11.60
C ASP A 7 -20.70 -20.49 10.38
N VAL A 8 -20.23 -20.12 9.18
CA VAL A 8 -20.82 -20.51 7.89
C VAL A 8 -19.91 -21.50 7.13
N GLY A 9 -18.88 -22.03 7.79
CA GLY A 9 -17.94 -23.00 7.25
C GLY A 9 -17.20 -22.48 6.03
N HIS A 10 -16.99 -23.34 5.03
CA HIS A 10 -16.30 -23.02 3.77
C HIS A 10 -17.22 -22.46 2.69
N GLN A 11 -18.39 -21.94 3.07
CA GLN A 11 -19.35 -21.41 2.11
C GLN A 11 -18.84 -20.10 1.50
N THR A 12 -18.85 -19.99 0.18
CA THR A 12 -18.57 -18.71 -0.50
C THR A 12 -19.73 -17.74 -0.29
N PHE A 13 -19.47 -16.43 -0.32
CA PHE A 13 -20.56 -15.45 -0.26
C PHE A 13 -21.55 -15.59 -1.43
N ARG A 14 -21.08 -16.07 -2.59
CA ARG A 14 -21.92 -16.40 -3.75
C ARG A 14 -22.94 -17.50 -3.44
N SER A 15 -22.54 -18.58 -2.76
CA SER A 15 -23.47 -19.63 -2.35
C SER A 15 -24.36 -19.16 -1.19
N TYR A 16 -23.84 -18.38 -0.25
CA TYR A 16 -24.62 -17.74 0.82
C TYR A 16 -25.79 -16.89 0.28
N LEU A 17 -25.54 -16.09 -0.77
CA LEU A 17 -26.57 -15.30 -1.46
C LEU A 17 -27.68 -16.15 -2.11
N LYS A 18 -27.33 -17.33 -2.63
CA LYS A 18 -28.28 -18.23 -3.30
C LYS A 18 -29.08 -19.07 -2.32
N GLU A 19 -28.39 -19.63 -1.33
CA GLU A 19 -28.93 -20.63 -0.42
C GLU A 19 -29.64 -20.00 0.78
N LYS A 20 -29.34 -18.72 1.08
CA LYS A 20 -29.95 -17.99 2.21
C LYS A 20 -30.00 -18.84 3.50
N PRO A 21 -28.89 -19.47 3.93
CA PRO A 21 -28.93 -20.49 4.99
C PRO A 21 -29.32 -19.92 6.36
N LEU A 22 -29.26 -18.60 6.52
CA LEU A 22 -29.68 -17.87 7.73
C LEU A 22 -30.90 -16.96 7.47
N GLY A 23 -31.68 -17.24 6.43
CA GLY A 23 -32.76 -16.36 5.95
C GLY A 23 -32.25 -15.24 5.06
N ASP A 24 -32.83 -14.05 5.15
CA ASP A 24 -32.46 -12.93 4.29
C ASP A 24 -31.02 -12.44 4.54
N VAL A 25 -30.31 -12.23 3.44
CA VAL A 25 -28.95 -11.66 3.45
C VAL A 25 -29.06 -10.15 3.65
N LEU A 26 -28.36 -9.65 4.66
CA LEU A 26 -28.34 -8.23 5.00
C LEU A 26 -27.12 -7.56 4.37
N GLU A 27 -27.19 -6.24 4.19
CA GLU A 27 -26.04 -5.44 3.75
C GLU A 27 -24.84 -5.62 4.70
N GLN A 28 -25.10 -5.76 6.01
CA GLN A 28 -24.06 -6.00 7.00
C GLN A 28 -23.32 -7.33 6.78
N ASP A 29 -23.97 -8.34 6.19
CA ASP A 29 -23.30 -9.61 5.87
C ASP A 29 -22.30 -9.43 4.73
N TRP A 30 -22.64 -8.60 3.72
CA TRP A 30 -21.72 -8.25 2.65
C TRP A 30 -20.55 -7.41 3.15
N LEU A 31 -20.83 -6.39 3.97
CA LEU A 31 -19.77 -5.58 4.57
C LEU A 31 -18.84 -6.42 5.44
N LEU A 32 -19.38 -7.36 6.22
CA LEU A 32 -18.59 -8.31 7.01
C LEU A 32 -17.74 -9.21 6.11
N HIS A 33 -18.29 -9.75 5.03
CA HIS A 33 -17.53 -10.55 4.07
C HIS A 33 -16.38 -9.77 3.43
N LEU A 34 -16.59 -8.51 3.05
CA LEU A 34 -15.51 -7.67 2.51
C LEU A 34 -14.34 -7.52 3.50
N THR A 35 -14.60 -7.52 4.82
CA THR A 35 -13.53 -7.46 5.83
C THR A 35 -12.64 -8.71 5.90
N THR A 36 -13.09 -9.84 5.33
CA THR A 36 -12.31 -11.08 5.29
C THR A 36 -11.42 -11.19 4.04
N THR A 37 -11.46 -10.20 3.15
CA THR A 37 -10.54 -10.10 2.01
C THR A 37 -9.32 -9.25 2.38
N PHE A 38 -8.13 -9.65 1.91
CA PHE A 38 -6.85 -9.00 2.23
C PHE A 38 -6.02 -8.66 0.97
N PRO A 39 -6.57 -7.92 -0.01
CA PRO A 39 -5.76 -7.36 -1.10
C PRO A 39 -4.87 -6.20 -0.61
N GLU A 40 -3.93 -5.75 -1.45
CA GLU A 40 -3.09 -4.56 -1.19
C GLU A 40 -3.90 -3.26 -1.05
N VAL A 41 -4.97 -3.13 -1.86
CA VAL A 41 -5.95 -2.05 -1.75
C VAL A 41 -7.34 -2.66 -1.65
N ARG A 42 -8.05 -2.38 -0.56
CA ARG A 42 -9.39 -2.93 -0.31
C ARG A 42 -10.47 -1.88 -0.55
N LEU A 43 -11.47 -2.25 -1.33
CA LEU A 43 -12.66 -1.44 -1.55
C LEU A 43 -13.74 -1.75 -0.51
N LYS A 44 -14.21 -0.72 0.18
CA LYS A 44 -15.43 -0.69 0.97
C LYS A 44 -16.27 0.50 0.50
N ASN A 45 -16.90 1.23 1.42
CA ASN A 45 -17.40 2.59 1.14
C ASN A 45 -16.26 3.63 0.98
N HIS A 46 -15.00 3.19 1.11
CA HIS A 46 -13.77 3.95 0.89
C HIS A 46 -12.67 3.00 0.40
N LEU A 47 -11.54 3.54 -0.03
CA LEU A 47 -10.34 2.75 -0.35
C LEU A 47 -9.45 2.65 0.89
N GLU A 48 -9.02 1.43 1.21
CA GLU A 48 -8.05 1.14 2.26
C GLU A 48 -6.73 0.69 1.62
N PHE A 49 -5.65 1.48 1.77
CA PHE A 49 -4.29 1.10 1.37
C PHE A 49 -3.63 0.30 2.49
N ARG A 50 -3.11 -0.90 2.18
CA ARG A 50 -2.73 -1.90 3.21
C ARG A 50 -1.26 -2.29 3.18
N SER A 51 -0.50 -1.84 2.18
CA SER A 51 0.90 -2.21 1.93
C SER A 51 1.93 -1.31 2.62
N ILE A 52 1.50 -0.44 3.55
CA ILE A 52 2.38 0.52 4.22
C ILE A 52 2.87 -0.08 5.54
N ASP A 53 4.17 -0.27 5.65
CA ASP A 53 4.81 -0.71 6.88
C ASP A 53 4.56 0.27 8.03
N SER A 54 4.39 -0.28 9.23
CA SER A 54 4.32 0.54 10.44
C SER A 54 5.66 1.20 10.73
N GLY A 55 5.63 2.42 11.26
CA GLY A 55 6.83 3.18 11.56
C GLY A 55 6.57 4.41 12.42
N PRO A 56 7.57 5.29 12.57
CA PRO A 56 7.41 6.56 13.27
C PRO A 56 6.24 7.37 12.72
N LEU A 57 5.53 8.09 13.58
CA LEU A 57 4.35 8.89 13.20
C LEU A 57 4.59 9.79 11.98
N ARG A 58 5.78 10.39 11.87
CA ARG A 58 6.15 11.21 10.71
C ARG A 58 6.06 10.47 9.38
N HIS A 59 6.46 9.20 9.31
CA HIS A 59 6.39 8.39 8.08
C HIS A 59 4.95 8.02 7.76
N VAL A 60 4.14 7.71 8.78
CA VAL A 60 2.70 7.46 8.61
C VAL A 60 2.01 8.70 8.02
N MET A 61 2.35 9.89 8.51
CA MET A 61 1.86 11.16 7.94
C MET A 61 2.34 11.37 6.50
N SER A 62 3.59 11.03 6.19
CA SER A 62 4.10 11.07 4.80
C SER A 62 3.32 10.15 3.88
N SER A 63 3.00 8.93 4.31
CA SER A 63 2.21 7.99 3.50
C SER A 63 0.81 8.52 3.22
N ALA A 64 0.16 9.12 4.21
CA ALA A 64 -1.14 9.77 4.04
C ALA A 64 -1.06 10.95 3.05
N ALA A 65 -0.03 11.80 3.17
CA ALA A 65 0.21 12.91 2.25
C ALA A 65 0.49 12.41 0.82
N MET A 66 1.28 11.35 0.67
CA MET A 66 1.61 10.73 -0.62
C MET A 66 0.35 10.24 -1.34
N ILE A 67 -0.50 9.48 -0.65
CA ILE A 67 -1.78 8.99 -1.19
C ILE A 67 -2.70 10.16 -1.54
N LYS A 68 -2.84 11.14 -0.65
CA LYS A 68 -3.68 12.33 -0.91
C LYS A 68 -3.24 13.05 -2.18
N GLY A 69 -1.95 13.37 -2.26
CA GLY A 69 -1.38 14.12 -3.39
C GLY A 69 -1.54 13.39 -4.72
N LEU A 70 -1.37 12.06 -4.73
CA LEU A 70 -1.53 11.26 -5.96
C LEU A 70 -2.99 11.08 -6.37
N ILE A 71 -3.90 10.83 -5.42
CA ILE A 71 -5.26 10.35 -5.75
C ILE A 71 -6.26 11.50 -5.85
N TYR A 72 -6.14 12.55 -5.02
CA TYR A 72 -7.17 13.58 -4.91
C TYR A 72 -6.92 14.76 -5.86
N HIS A 73 -5.75 14.83 -6.47
CA HIS A 73 -5.41 15.83 -7.48
C HIS A 73 -5.51 15.23 -8.89
N PRO A 74 -6.39 15.74 -9.77
CA PRO A 74 -6.65 15.12 -11.07
C PRO A 74 -5.42 14.96 -11.97
N GLU A 75 -4.56 15.96 -12.05
CA GLU A 75 -3.35 15.90 -12.91
C GLU A 75 -2.31 14.93 -12.35
N SER A 76 -2.18 14.87 -11.01
CA SER A 76 -1.27 13.93 -10.35
C SER A 76 -1.73 12.49 -10.56
N LEU A 77 -3.04 12.25 -10.44
CA LEU A 77 -3.65 10.96 -10.70
C LEU A 77 -3.45 10.55 -12.17
N GLN A 78 -3.68 11.46 -13.10
CA GLN A 78 -3.48 11.19 -14.52
C GLN A 78 -2.00 10.89 -14.82
N GLY A 79 -1.07 11.66 -14.23
CA GLY A 79 0.36 11.46 -14.37
C GLY A 79 0.80 10.07 -13.90
N VAL A 80 0.38 9.65 -12.71
CA VAL A 80 0.75 8.33 -12.19
C VAL A 80 0.10 7.19 -12.97
N LEU A 81 -1.15 7.36 -13.45
CA LEU A 81 -1.80 6.37 -14.32
C LEU A 81 -1.06 6.21 -15.64
N ALA A 82 -0.60 7.31 -16.25
CA ALA A 82 0.16 7.29 -17.49
C ALA A 82 1.54 6.60 -17.32
N MET A 83 2.17 6.73 -16.16
CA MET A 83 3.44 6.05 -15.87
C MET A 83 3.33 4.52 -15.88
N PHE A 84 2.15 3.98 -15.58
CA PHE A 84 1.89 2.55 -15.49
C PHE A 84 0.86 2.07 -16.51
N ASP A 85 0.69 2.83 -17.60
CA ASP A 85 -0.15 2.42 -18.71
C ASP A 85 0.38 1.13 -19.34
N GLY A 86 -0.53 0.21 -19.68
CA GLY A 86 -0.19 -1.10 -20.22
C GLY A 86 0.33 -2.14 -19.23
N ILE A 87 0.56 -1.79 -17.95
CA ILE A 87 0.95 -2.76 -16.93
C ILE A 87 -0.21 -3.73 -16.63
N THR A 88 0.08 -5.03 -16.71
CA THR A 88 -0.90 -6.09 -16.49
C THR A 88 -1.06 -6.44 -15.02
N ALA A 89 -2.19 -7.06 -14.65
CA ALA A 89 -2.42 -7.55 -13.29
C ALA A 89 -1.37 -8.59 -12.84
N GLN A 90 -0.83 -9.38 -13.78
CA GLN A 90 0.23 -10.34 -13.49
C GLN A 90 1.54 -9.61 -13.14
N GLU A 91 1.89 -8.56 -13.88
CA GLU A 91 3.07 -7.74 -13.58
C GLU A 91 2.92 -7.01 -12.25
N VAL A 92 1.73 -6.49 -11.91
CA VAL A 92 1.46 -5.94 -10.56
C VAL A 92 1.73 -6.99 -9.49
N SER A 93 1.18 -8.20 -9.64
CA SER A 93 1.35 -9.28 -8.68
C SER A 93 2.82 -9.69 -8.52
N GLN A 94 3.57 -9.77 -9.61
CA GLN A 94 4.99 -10.09 -9.57
C GLN A 94 5.79 -8.94 -8.96
N GLY A 95 5.46 -7.68 -9.29
CA GLY A 95 6.11 -6.49 -8.75
C GLY A 95 6.01 -6.40 -7.23
N ILE A 96 4.86 -6.78 -6.66
CA ILE A 96 4.66 -6.86 -5.20
C ILE A 96 5.59 -7.89 -4.56
N GLN A 97 5.75 -9.06 -5.16
CA GLN A 97 6.67 -10.09 -4.66
C GLN A 97 8.14 -9.65 -4.80
N ASP A 98 8.48 -9.05 -5.93
CA ASP A 98 9.84 -8.61 -6.23
C ASP A 98 10.29 -7.46 -5.32
N VAL A 99 9.44 -6.45 -5.07
CA VAL A 99 9.76 -5.32 -4.19
C VAL A 99 9.97 -5.73 -2.74
N ALA A 100 9.27 -6.77 -2.27
CA ALA A 100 9.46 -7.31 -0.92
C ALA A 100 10.88 -7.89 -0.71
N VAL A 101 11.53 -8.34 -1.79
CA VAL A 101 12.86 -8.96 -1.75
C VAL A 101 13.97 -7.99 -2.18
N LYS A 102 13.77 -7.28 -3.29
CA LYS A 102 14.79 -6.44 -3.94
C LYS A 102 14.70 -4.96 -3.56
N GLY A 103 13.66 -4.55 -2.82
CA GLY A 103 13.47 -3.17 -2.38
C GLY A 103 13.44 -2.18 -3.54
N MET A 104 14.14 -1.05 -3.38
CA MET A 104 14.21 0.00 -4.40
C MET A 104 14.88 -0.44 -5.72
N GLN A 105 15.52 -1.61 -5.72
CA GLN A 105 16.24 -2.16 -6.88
C GLN A 105 15.37 -3.02 -7.79
N THR A 106 14.10 -3.25 -7.42
CA THR A 106 13.12 -3.91 -8.28
C THR A 106 12.95 -3.19 -9.61
N GLU A 107 12.94 -3.96 -10.69
CA GLU A 107 12.49 -3.49 -12.00
C GLU A 107 10.98 -3.69 -12.12
N TYR A 108 10.28 -2.63 -12.50
CA TYR A 108 8.84 -2.61 -12.66
C TYR A 108 8.46 -1.68 -13.81
N GLY A 109 7.68 -2.15 -14.77
CA GLY A 109 7.35 -1.39 -15.99
C GLY A 109 8.58 -0.99 -16.81
N GLY A 110 9.59 -1.88 -16.86
CA GLY A 110 10.83 -1.63 -17.61
C GLY A 110 11.76 -0.58 -16.99
N ARG A 111 11.48 -0.12 -15.77
CA ARG A 111 12.30 0.86 -15.04
C ARG A 111 12.55 0.37 -13.60
N ARG A 112 13.68 0.73 -13.03
CA ARG A 112 13.97 0.49 -11.61
C ARG A 112 13.11 1.42 -10.73
N ILE A 113 12.57 0.93 -9.60
CA ILE A 113 11.78 1.74 -8.67
C ILE A 113 12.57 2.98 -8.22
N ALA A 114 13.83 2.82 -7.83
CA ALA A 114 14.72 3.92 -7.46
C ALA A 114 14.80 5.04 -8.53
N SER A 115 14.58 4.70 -9.81
CA SER A 115 14.67 5.66 -10.92
C SER A 115 13.40 6.47 -11.11
N PHE A 116 12.22 5.92 -10.82
CA PHE A 116 10.94 6.62 -11.05
C PHE A 116 10.26 7.10 -9.77
N ILE A 117 10.75 6.71 -8.59
CA ILE A 117 10.15 7.13 -7.31
C ILE A 117 10.21 8.65 -7.12
N LYS A 118 11.21 9.34 -7.70
CA LYS A 118 11.29 10.80 -7.74
C LYS A 118 10.16 11.43 -8.55
N ASP A 119 9.77 10.79 -9.65
CA ASP A 119 8.65 11.24 -10.49
C ASP A 119 7.33 11.10 -9.70
N ILE A 120 7.13 9.97 -9.02
CA ILE A 120 5.96 9.75 -8.16
C ILE A 120 5.94 10.77 -7.01
N TYR A 121 7.07 11.02 -6.35
CA TYR A 121 7.18 12.03 -5.29
C TYR A 121 6.76 13.41 -5.80
N ALA A 122 7.26 13.83 -6.96
CA ALA A 122 6.93 15.12 -7.56
C ALA A 122 5.44 15.23 -7.88
N LEU A 123 4.82 14.18 -8.43
CA LEU A 123 3.38 14.14 -8.68
C LEU A 123 2.57 14.23 -7.39
N ALA A 124 2.98 13.54 -6.33
CA ALA A 124 2.33 13.63 -5.03
C ALA A 124 2.45 15.05 -4.46
N GLU A 125 3.64 15.64 -4.50
CA GLU A 125 3.88 17.00 -4.02
C GLU A 125 3.07 18.05 -4.78
N GLN A 126 2.91 17.89 -6.11
CA GLN A 126 2.06 18.76 -6.93
C GLN A 126 0.61 18.75 -6.45
N GLY A 127 0.11 17.59 -6.01
CA GLY A 127 -1.27 17.44 -5.56
C GLY A 127 -1.55 17.89 -4.13
N LEU A 128 -0.55 18.41 -3.42
CA LEU A 128 -0.67 18.86 -2.03
C LEU A 128 -0.73 20.39 -1.92
N SER A 129 -1.45 20.86 -0.90
CA SER A 129 -1.38 22.27 -0.50
C SER A 129 -0.01 22.61 0.10
N VAL A 130 0.34 23.91 0.09
CA VAL A 130 1.63 24.39 0.61
C VAL A 130 1.91 23.90 2.04
N ASP A 131 0.89 23.92 2.91
CA ASP A 131 1.04 23.51 4.32
C ASP A 131 1.22 22.00 4.51
N GLU A 132 0.92 21.19 3.50
CA GLU A 132 0.97 19.74 3.54
C GLU A 132 2.25 19.16 2.93
N LYS A 133 2.94 19.91 2.07
CA LYS A 133 4.20 19.46 1.43
C LYS A 133 5.26 19.05 2.45
N LYS A 134 5.31 19.73 3.60
CA LYS A 134 6.22 19.40 4.72
C LYS A 134 6.09 17.96 5.22
N TYR A 135 4.95 17.30 5.01
CA TYR A 135 4.80 15.90 5.41
C TYR A 135 5.61 14.96 4.51
N LEU A 136 5.78 15.29 3.22
CA LEU A 136 6.59 14.49 2.29
C LEU A 136 8.09 14.63 2.54
N GLU A 137 8.55 15.74 3.08
CA GLU A 137 9.98 15.98 3.38
C GLU A 137 10.60 14.86 4.25
N ASN A 138 9.81 14.24 5.14
CA ASN A 138 10.28 13.15 6.00
C ASN A 138 10.69 11.88 5.24
N ILE A 139 10.22 11.71 4.01
CA ILE A 139 10.59 10.56 3.16
C ILE A 139 11.51 10.94 2.00
N TRP A 140 11.79 12.24 1.80
CA TRP A 140 12.68 12.70 0.74
C TRP A 140 14.07 12.04 0.79
N PRO A 141 14.75 11.87 1.94
CA PRO A 141 16.07 11.23 1.96
C PRO A 141 16.08 9.82 1.36
N TYR A 142 15.00 9.04 1.53
CA TYR A 142 14.86 7.70 0.96
C TYR A 142 14.67 7.76 -0.56
N VAL A 143 13.85 8.70 -1.03
CA VAL A 143 13.56 8.95 -2.45
C VAL A 143 14.81 9.48 -3.17
N GLU A 144 15.55 10.39 -2.54
CA GLU A 144 16.74 11.02 -3.09
C GLU A 144 17.86 10.00 -3.29
N GLN A 145 18.11 9.18 -2.26
CA GLN A 145 19.14 8.14 -2.26
C GLN A 145 18.73 6.88 -3.05
N GLY A 146 17.44 6.65 -3.25
CA GLY A 146 16.94 5.42 -3.86
C GLY A 146 17.13 4.20 -2.95
N LEU A 147 16.97 4.39 -1.64
CA LEU A 147 17.08 3.35 -0.61
C LEU A 147 15.87 3.42 0.31
N SER A 148 15.21 2.28 0.52
CA SER A 148 14.15 2.16 1.52
C SER A 148 14.70 2.29 2.95
N PRO A 149 13.83 2.55 3.95
CA PRO A 149 14.24 2.50 5.36
C PRO A 149 14.89 1.17 5.74
N ALA A 150 14.40 0.05 5.21
CA ALA A 150 14.97 -1.27 5.44
C ALA A 150 16.39 -1.40 4.84
N GLU A 151 16.59 -0.95 3.60
CA GLU A 151 17.91 -0.96 2.95
C GLU A 151 18.92 -0.10 3.71
N GLN A 152 18.55 1.12 4.12
CA GLN A 152 19.42 1.98 4.94
C GLN A 152 19.76 1.33 6.28
N LYS A 153 18.80 0.63 6.90
CA LYS A 153 19.01 -0.06 8.16
C LYS A 153 20.02 -1.20 8.00
N ILE A 154 19.85 -2.03 6.97
CA ILE A 154 20.76 -3.15 6.64
C ILE A 154 22.17 -2.64 6.35
N GLN A 155 22.33 -1.54 5.59
CA GLN A 155 23.65 -0.98 5.26
C GLN A 155 24.41 -0.48 6.50
N ASN A 156 23.70 -0.02 7.53
CA ASN A 156 24.29 0.50 8.76
C ASN A 156 24.35 -0.55 9.88
N CYS A 157 23.86 -1.77 9.64
CA CYS A 157 23.92 -2.87 10.61
C CYS A 157 25.32 -3.49 10.62
N ASP A 158 25.91 -3.56 11.81
CA ASP A 158 27.04 -4.43 12.08
C ASP A 158 26.52 -5.84 12.38
N PHE A 159 26.61 -6.74 11.39
CA PHE A 159 26.16 -8.11 11.54
C PHE A 159 27.06 -8.97 12.44
N ASP A 160 28.24 -8.47 12.80
CA ASP A 160 29.16 -9.12 13.73
C ASP A 160 28.85 -8.74 15.20
N ASP A 161 28.01 -7.74 15.45
CA ASP A 161 27.54 -7.41 16.80
C ASP A 161 26.56 -8.49 17.32
N PRO A 162 26.86 -9.21 18.41
CA PRO A 162 25.93 -10.18 19.01
C PRO A 162 24.60 -9.57 19.49
N ASN A 163 24.51 -8.24 19.55
CA ASN A 163 23.30 -7.48 19.87
C ASN A 163 22.62 -6.83 18.65
N VAL A 164 23.03 -7.13 17.41
CA VAL A 164 22.46 -6.54 16.18
C VAL A 164 20.93 -6.64 16.11
N TRP A 165 20.34 -7.68 16.70
CA TRP A 165 18.89 -7.87 16.77
C TRP A 165 18.15 -6.80 17.59
N LYS A 166 18.84 -6.04 18.47
CA LYS A 166 18.25 -4.93 19.24
C LYS A 166 18.09 -3.67 18.41
N VAL A 167 18.85 -3.56 17.33
CA VAL A 167 18.80 -2.43 16.41
C VAL A 167 18.00 -2.75 15.16
N LEU A 168 17.80 -4.03 14.80
CA LEU A 168 16.86 -4.53 13.77
C LEU A 168 15.39 -4.42 14.19
#